data_AF-A0A523BC49-F1
#
_entry.id   AF-A0A523BC49-F1
#
_cell.length_a   1.000
_cell.length_b   1.000
_cell.length_c   1.000
_cell.angle_alpha   90.00
_cell.angle_beta   90.00
_cell.angle_gamma   90.00
#
_symmetry.space_group_name_H-M   'P 1'
#
loop_
_entity.id
_entity.type
_entity.pdbx_description
1 polymer ?
#
loop_
_entity_poly.entity_id
_entity_poly.type
_entity_poly.pdbx_seq_one_letter_code
_entity_poly.pdbx_strand_id
1 'polypeptide(L)' 'MKKENIGDTYPKLRVAAVQAAPVFLNREETVSKLEDLVAKAKKMGADLVVFGESFIPAFPIWNNIYPPIDQHEFYLKAR' A
#
# COMPACT_ATOMS: atom_id res chain seq x y z
N MET A 1 2.35 -1.01 -44.72
CA MET A 1 1.32 -0.06 -44.24
C MET A 1 1.40 0.03 -42.72
N LYS A 2 1.82 1.17 -42.17
CA LYS A 2 1.71 1.44 -40.73
C LYS A 2 0.25 1.79 -40.44
N LYS A 3 -0.40 1.06 -39.54
CA LYS A 3 -1.71 1.46 -39.00
C LYS A 3 -1.49 2.76 -38.23
N GLU A 4 -2.17 3.83 -38.66
CA GLU A 4 -2.28 5.04 -37.84
C GLU A 4 -3.12 4.70 -36.62
N ASN A 5 -2.59 4.93 -35.43
CA ASN A 5 -3.33 4.78 -34.18
C ASN A 5 -4.28 5.98 -34.06
N ILE A 6 -5.55 5.76 -34.34
CA ILE A 6 -6.62 6.74 -34.15
C ILE A 6 -7.02 6.67 -32.67
N GLY A 7 -6.33 7.43 -31.80
CA GLY A 7 -6.63 7.52 -30.37
C GLY A 7 -5.58 8.30 -29.57
N ASP A 8 -5.93 8.69 -28.34
CA ASP A 8 -5.03 9.38 -27.42
C ASP A 8 -3.79 8.53 -27.10
N THR A 9 -2.62 9.16 -27.10
CA THR A 9 -1.35 8.52 -26.73
C THR A 9 -0.97 8.89 -25.30
N TYR A 10 -0.96 7.90 -24.41
CA TYR A 10 -0.56 8.07 -23.00
C TYR A 10 0.88 7.57 -22.76
N PRO A 11 1.58 8.12 -21.74
CA PRO A 11 2.89 7.62 -21.36
C PRO A 11 2.85 6.16 -20.89
N LYS A 12 3.91 5.41 -21.19
CA LYS A 12 4.12 4.05 -20.67
C LYS A 12 4.76 4.15 -19.29
N LEU A 13 4.21 3.46 -18.30
CA LEU A 13 4.69 3.43 -16.92
C LEU A 13 4.96 1.99 -16.48
N ARG A 14 6.01 1.80 -15.69
CA ARG A 14 6.27 0.54 -14.97
C ARG A 14 5.74 0.66 -13.55
N VAL A 15 4.75 -0.16 -13.19
CA VAL A 15 4.08 -0.11 -11.88
C VAL A 15 4.48 -1.31 -11.03
N ALA A 16 4.73 -1.08 -9.74
CA ALA A 16 4.95 -2.13 -8.74
C ALA A 16 3.76 -2.17 -7.77
N ALA A 17 3.05 -3.30 -7.73
CA ALA A 17 2.06 -3.59 -6.69
C ALA A 17 2.74 -4.34 -5.55
N VAL A 18 2.75 -3.75 -4.36
CA VAL A 18 3.46 -4.30 -3.20
C VAL A 18 2.51 -5.15 -2.37
N GLN A 19 2.78 -6.46 -2.33
CA GLN A 19 2.12 -7.38 -1.42
C GLN A 19 3.01 -7.60 -0.19
N ALA A 20 2.70 -6.89 0.89
CA ALA A 20 3.37 -7.01 2.18
C ALA A 20 2.35 -6.80 3.30
N ALA A 21 2.61 -7.37 4.47
CA ALA A 21 1.91 -7.01 5.69
C ALA A 21 2.56 -5.76 6.32
N PRO A 22 1.79 -4.87 6.97
CA PRO A 22 2.38 -3.80 7.76
C PRO A 22 2.93 -4.30 9.08
N VAL A 23 3.58 -3.42 9.84
CA VAL A 23 3.93 -3.71 11.23
C VAL A 23 2.69 -3.40 12.07
N PHE A 24 2.03 -4.47 12.53
CA PHE A 24 0.68 -4.40 13.09
C PHE A 24 0.57 -3.34 14.20
N LEU A 25 -0.28 -2.33 13.96
CA LEU A 25 -0.53 -1.22 14.88
C LEU A 25 0.73 -0.44 15.30
N ASN A 26 1.75 -0.42 14.44
CA ASN A 26 2.91 0.44 14.60
C ASN A 26 3.09 1.29 13.34
N ARG A 27 2.70 2.57 13.44
CA ARG A 27 2.74 3.53 12.34
C ARG A 27 4.16 3.80 11.86
N GLU A 28 5.07 4.11 12.77
CA GLU A 28 6.44 4.50 12.42
C GLU A 28 7.23 3.34 11.77
N GLU A 29 7.14 2.14 12.34
CA GLU A 29 7.80 0.97 11.77
C GLU A 29 7.18 0.56 10.42
N THR A 30 5.87 0.78 10.23
CA THR A 30 5.23 0.54 8.94
C THR A 30 5.66 1.56 7.89
N VAL A 31 5.87 2.83 8.26
CA VAL A 31 6.41 3.87 7.37
C VAL A 31 7.85 3.54 6.98
N SER A 32 8.70 3.17 7.95
CA SER A 32 10.08 2.74 7.65
C SER A 32 10.11 1.56 6.68
N LYS A 33 9.26 0.54 6.91
CA LYS A 33 9.10 -0.58 5.98
C LYS A 33 8.61 -0.16 4.61
N LEU A 34 7.69 0.80 4.52
CA LEU A 34 7.19 1.34 3.27
C LEU A 34 8.33 2.00 2.47
N GLU A 35 9.17 2.81 3.12
CA GLU A 35 10.33 3.47 2.50
C GLU A 35 11.29 2.46 1.88
N ASP A 36 11.62 1.39 2.62
CA ASP A 36 12.47 0.29 2.13
C ASP A 36 11.87 -0.41 0.90
N LEU A 37 10.56 -0.68 0.93
CA LEU A 37 9.85 -1.33 -0.17
C LEU A 37 9.77 -0.44 -1.41
N VAL A 38 9.54 0.87 -1.23
CA VAL A 38 9.57 1.85 -2.32
C VAL A 38 10.98 1.93 -2.92
N ALA A 39 12.02 2.02 -2.09
CA ALA A 39 13.40 2.06 -2.55
C ALA A 39 13.77 0.79 -3.35
N LYS A 40 13.31 -0.39 -2.89
CA LYS A 40 13.47 -1.66 -3.62
C LYS A 40 12.75 -1.63 -4.97
N ALA A 41 11.49 -1.20 -5.01
CA ALA A 41 10.71 -1.12 -6.24
C ALA A 41 11.34 -0.12 -7.24
N LYS A 42 11.87 1.01 -6.75
CA LYS A 42 12.58 1.98 -7.58
C LYS A 42 13.85 1.39 -8.19
N LYS A 43 14.64 0.64 -7.42
CA LYS A 43 15.81 -0.10 -7.93
C LYS A 43 15.43 -1.12 -9.02
N MET A 44 14.20 -1.62 -9.01
CA MET A 44 13.64 -2.52 -10.04
C MET A 44 13.00 -1.78 -11.23
N GLY A 45 13.15 -0.45 -11.29
CA GLY A 45 12.69 0.40 -12.39
C GLY A 45 11.22 0.82 -12.30
N ALA A 46 10.57 0.73 -11.14
CA ALA A 46 9.19 1.21 -11.00
C ALA A 46 9.12 2.75 -11.08
N ASP A 47 8.11 3.24 -11.80
CA ASP A 47 7.70 4.64 -11.88
C ASP A 47 6.58 4.97 -10.88
N LEU A 48 5.77 3.96 -10.55
CA LEU A 48 4.69 4.05 -9.57
C LEU A 48 4.71 2.81 -8.67
N VAL A 49 4.56 3.03 -7.36
CA VAL A 49 4.48 1.96 -6.36
C VAL A 49 3.14 2.10 -5.64
N VAL A 50 2.38 1.02 -5.57
CA VAL A 50 1.07 0.98 -4.90
C VAL A 50 1.07 -0.08 -3.80
N PHE A 51 0.34 0.21 -2.73
CA PHE A 51 0.20 -0.65 -1.55
C PHE A 51 -1.27 -1.06 -1.38
N GLY A 52 -1.50 -2.08 -0.54
CA GLY A 52 -2.84 -2.48 -0.15
C GLY A 52 -3.58 -1.38 0.62
N GLU A 53 -4.91 -1.48 0.63
CA GLU A 53 -5.78 -0.58 1.41
C GLU A 53 -5.39 -0.57 2.89
N SER A 54 -5.39 0.63 3.49
CA SER A 54 -5.07 0.84 4.90
C SER A 54 -3.74 0.22 5.34
N PHE A 55 -2.72 0.23 4.47
CA PHE A 55 -1.40 -0.32 4.83
C PHE A 55 -0.82 0.32 6.09
N ILE A 56 -1.07 1.61 6.35
CA ILE A 56 -0.55 2.31 7.55
C ILE A 56 -1.66 2.50 8.60
N PRO A 57 -1.50 2.02 9.86
CA PRO A 57 -0.56 0.97 10.30
C PRO A 57 -1.11 -0.46 10.09
N ALA A 58 -2.40 -0.60 9.77
CA ALA A 58 -3.05 -1.85 9.41
C ALA A 58 -4.50 -1.60 9.00
N PHE A 59 -5.05 -2.49 8.18
CA PHE A 59 -6.49 -2.57 7.96
C PHE A 59 -7.20 -3.00 9.26
N PRO A 60 -8.31 -2.36 9.65
CA PRO A 60 -8.99 -2.61 10.92
C PRO A 60 -9.84 -3.88 10.88
N ILE A 61 -9.17 -5.03 10.76
CA ILE A 61 -9.83 -6.34 10.65
C ILE A 61 -10.67 -6.67 11.89
N TRP A 62 -10.29 -6.13 13.07
CA TRP A 62 -11.00 -6.32 14.34
C TRP A 62 -12.47 -5.87 14.28
N ASN A 63 -12.81 -4.90 13.43
CA ASN A 63 -14.18 -4.44 13.21
C ASN A 63 -15.11 -5.57 12.74
N ASN A 64 -14.56 -6.58 12.05
CA ASN A 64 -15.33 -7.69 11.49
C ASN A 64 -15.36 -8.94 12.38
N ILE A 65 -14.48 -9.01 13.40
CA ILE A 65 -14.27 -10.25 14.18
C ILE A 65 -14.52 -10.08 15.69
N TYR A 66 -14.54 -8.86 16.21
CA TYR A 66 -14.82 -8.59 17.63
C TYR A 66 -16.12 -7.80 17.80
N PRO A 67 -16.82 -7.94 18.94
CA PRO A 67 -17.90 -7.03 19.31
C PRO A 67 -17.39 -5.58 19.41
N PRO A 68 -18.17 -4.55 18.99
CA PRO A 68 -17.70 -3.15 19.02
C PRO A 68 -17.19 -2.66 20.37
N ILE A 69 -17.74 -3.17 21.49
CA ILE A 69 -17.35 -2.79 22.84
C ILE A 69 -15.94 -3.27 23.22
N ASP A 70 -15.45 -4.34 22.58
CA ASP A 70 -14.17 -4.98 22.89
C ASP A 70 -13.00 -4.44 22.04
N GLN A 71 -13.25 -3.46 21.17
CA GLN A 71 -12.28 -3.01 20.17
C GLN A 71 -11.50 -1.75 20.58
N HIS A 72 -11.86 -1.10 21.69
CA HIS A 72 -11.34 0.23 22.04
C HIS A 72 -9.80 0.29 22.10
N GLU A 73 -9.16 -0.76 22.62
CA GLU A 73 -7.70 -0.81 22.71
C GLU A 73 -6.99 -0.76 21.35
N PHE A 74 -7.58 -1.35 20.30
CA PHE A 74 -6.97 -1.35 18.97
C PHE A 74 -6.91 0.07 18.39
N TYR A 75 -7.94 0.90 18.65
CA TYR A 75 -7.96 2.30 18.24
C TYR A 75 -6.93 3.16 18.98
N LEU A 76 -6.61 2.83 20.24
CA LEU A 76 -5.57 3.52 20.99
C LEU A 76 -4.17 3.19 20.46
N LYS A 77 -3.96 1.92 20.08
CA LYS A 77 -2.70 1.42 19.52
C LYS A 77 -2.47 1.87 18.06
N ALA A 78 -3.52 2.15 17.31
CA ALA A 78 -3.44 2.56 15.90
C ALA A 78 -3.05 4.03 15.65
N ARG A 79 -2.76 4.82 16.70
CA ARG A 79 -2.39 6.25 16.60
C ARG A 79 -0.94 6.45 16.14
#